data_AF-A0A087B4H7-F1
#
_entry.id   AF-A0A087B4H7-F1
#
_cell.length_a   1.000
_cell.length_b   1.000
_cell.length_c   1.000
_cell.angle_alpha   90.00
_cell.angle_beta   90.00
_cell.angle_gamma   90.00
#
_symmetry.space_group_name_H-M   'P 1'
#
loop_
_entity.id
_entity.type
_entity.pdbx_description
1 polymer ?
#
loop_
_entity_poly.entity_id
_entity_poly.type
_entity_poly.pdbx_seq_one_letter_code
_entity_poly.pdbx_strand_id
1 'polypeptide(L)' 'MSSMDITRYAEQVADNVAQAIEKAGLTKAGAATRSGIPRTTLIRQLEHPDAYPFNVRQLAQLSIATGAPVTKLMKPIRH' A
#
# COMPACT_ATOMS: atom_id res chain seq x y z
N MET A 1 -0.56 0.35 -21.66
CA MET A 1 -1.44 0.28 -20.48
C MET A 1 -2.42 1.43 -20.61
N SER A 2 -3.71 1.14 -20.66
CA SER A 2 -4.73 2.18 -20.71
C SER A 2 -4.85 2.85 -19.33
N SER A 3 -5.33 4.09 -19.27
CA SER A 3 -5.55 4.81 -17.99
C SER A 3 -6.33 3.96 -16.97
N MET A 4 -7.34 3.22 -17.45
CA MET A 4 -8.17 2.30 -16.66
C MET A 4 -7.39 1.14 -16.02
N ASP A 5 -6.32 0.66 -16.66
CA ASP A 5 -5.48 -0.43 -16.13
C ASP A 5 -4.60 0.07 -14.98
N ILE A 6 -4.16 1.33 -15.04
CA ILE A 6 -3.28 1.95 -14.03
C ILE A 6 -4.08 2.25 -12.76
N THR A 7 -5.27 2.81 -12.88
CA THR A 7 -6.16 3.08 -11.73
C THR A 7 -6.47 1.79 -10.98
N ARG A 8 -6.89 0.75 -11.70
CA ARG A 8 -7.22 -0.55 -11.09
C ARG A 8 -6.01 -1.20 -10.42
N TYR A 9 -4.82 -1.03 -11.00
CA TYR A 9 -3.58 -1.50 -10.37
C TYR A 9 -3.27 -0.74 -9.07
N ALA A 10 -3.43 0.58 -9.07
CA ALA A 10 -3.17 1.41 -7.88
C ALA A 10 -4.11 1.07 -6.72
N GLU A 11 -5.40 0.90 -7.01
CA GLU A 11 -6.42 0.42 -6.05
C GLU A 11 -6.00 -0.92 -5.44
N GLN A 12 -5.60 -1.86 -6.28
CA GLN A 12 -5.23 -3.20 -5.84
C GLN A 12 -3.96 -3.21 -4.98
N VAL A 13 -2.98 -2.37 -5.31
CA VAL A 13 -1.81 -2.17 -4.47
C VAL A 13 -2.19 -1.60 -3.10
N ALA A 14 -3.12 -0.64 -3.05
CA ALA A 14 -3.59 -0.08 -1.78
C ALA A 14 -4.35 -1.10 -0.93
N ASP A 15 -5.19 -1.93 -1.54
CA ASP A 15 -5.87 -3.05 -0.85
C ASP A 15 -4.86 -4.06 -0.27
N ASN A 16 -3.85 -4.43 -1.06
CA ASN A 16 -2.79 -5.33 -0.61
C ASN A 16 -2.01 -4.75 0.58
N VAL A 17 -1.74 -3.44 0.56
CA VAL A 17 -1.10 -2.72 1.67
C VAL A 17 -2.01 -2.70 2.90
N ALA A 18 -3.30 -2.39 2.75
CA ALA A 18 -4.27 -2.38 3.85
C ALA A 18 -4.33 -3.76 4.54
N GLN A 19 -4.46 -4.82 3.75
CA GLN A 19 -4.46 -6.20 4.27
C GLN A 19 -3.15 -6.57 4.95
N ALA A 20 -2.01 -6.11 4.43
CA ALA A 20 -0.70 -6.38 5.06
C ALA A 20 -0.58 -5.68 6.41
N ILE A 21 -1.08 -4.44 6.53
CA ILE A 21 -1.14 -3.68 7.79
C ILE A 21 -2.01 -4.42 8.81
N GLU A 22 -3.20 -4.86 8.42
CA GLU A 22 -4.12 -5.62 9.28
C GLU A 22 -3.52 -6.96 9.72
N LYS A 23 -2.96 -7.74 8.80
CA LYS A 23 -2.33 -9.04 9.09
C LYS A 23 -1.10 -8.91 9.99
N ALA A 24 -0.42 -7.77 9.96
CA ALA A 24 0.67 -7.45 10.87
C ALA A 24 0.19 -6.96 12.26
N GLY A 25 -1.13 -6.87 12.49
CA GLY A 25 -1.72 -6.36 13.73
C GLY A 25 -1.47 -4.87 13.96
N LEU A 26 -1.20 -4.11 12.90
CA LEU A 26 -0.88 -2.69 12.98
C LEU A 26 -2.12 -1.84 12.71
N THR A 27 -2.24 -0.72 13.43
CA THR A 27 -3.15 0.36 13.03
C THR A 27 -2.53 1.17 11.88
N LYS A 28 -3.32 1.95 11.13
CA LYS A 28 -2.79 2.90 10.13
C LYS A 28 -1.72 3.84 10.75
N ALA A 29 -1.91 4.25 12.01
CA ALA A 29 -0.93 5.06 12.72
C ALA A 29 0.36 4.27 13.04
N GLY A 30 0.24 3.03 13.53
CA GLY A 30 1.38 2.16 13.80
C GLY A 30 2.18 1.82 12.55
N ALA A 31 1.50 1.57 11.43
CA ALA A 31 2.13 1.34 10.13
C ALA A 31 2.87 2.59 9.62
N ALA A 32 2.28 3.79 9.76
CA ALA A 32 2.94 5.04 9.43
C ALA A 32 4.24 5.24 10.25
N THR A 33 4.16 5.05 11.57
CA THR A 33 5.33 5.15 12.45
C THR A 33 6.42 4.15 12.09
N ARG A 34 6.08 2.87 11.87
CA ARG A 34 7.07 1.82 11.54
C ARG A 34 7.69 1.99 10.15
N SER A 35 6.90 2.41 9.16
CA SER A 35 7.40 2.59 7.79
C SER A 35 8.14 3.91 7.58
N GLY A 36 7.96 4.89 8.46
CA GLY A 36 8.46 6.25 8.29
C GLY A 36 7.69 7.05 7.23
N ILE A 37 6.54 6.56 6.76
CA ILE A 37 5.64 7.30 5.88
C ILE A 37 4.77 8.21 6.75
N PRO A 38 4.64 9.51 6.43
CA PRO A 38 3.74 10.39 7.18
C PRO A 38 2.32 9.84 7.22
N ARG A 39 1.68 9.83 8.39
CA ARG A 39 0.35 9.23 8.60
C ARG A 39 -0.69 9.77 7.62
N THR A 40 -0.72 11.07 7.40
CA THR A 40 -1.63 11.72 6.45
C THR A 40 -1.39 11.27 5.01
N THR A 41 -0.13 11.07 4.64
CA THR A 41 0.24 10.54 3.32
C THR A 41 -0.24 9.09 3.19
N LEU A 42 0.06 8.23 4.16
CA LEU A 42 -0.38 6.84 4.14
C LEU A 42 -1.90 6.72 4.04
N ILE A 43 -2.66 7.49 4.83
CA ILE A 43 -4.13 7.51 4.79
C ILE A 43 -4.63 7.92 3.40
N ARG A 44 -4.09 9.01 2.86
CA ARG A 44 -4.47 9.50 1.54
C ARG A 44 -4.22 8.48 0.43
N GLN A 45 -3.12 7.74 0.50
CA GLN A 45 -2.79 6.69 -0.47
C GLN A 45 -3.68 5.44 -0.32
N LEU A 46 -4.19 5.17 0.88
CA LEU A 46 -5.15 4.08 1.11
C LEU A 46 -6.57 4.45 0.68
N GLU A 47 -6.96 5.72 0.85
CA GLU A 47 -8.34 6.17 0.57
C GLU A 47 -8.53 6.70 -0.86
N HIS A 48 -7.47 7.23 -1.47
CA HIS A 48 -7.47 7.77 -2.83
C HIS A 48 -6.24 7.26 -3.63
N PRO A 49 -6.13 5.95 -3.85
CA PRO A 49 -4.97 5.33 -4.49
C PRO A 49 -4.80 5.69 -5.97
N ASP A 50 -5.89 6.08 -6.63
CA ASP A 50 -5.93 6.55 -8.02
C ASP A 50 -5.23 7.91 -8.18
N ALA A 51 -5.48 8.84 -7.26
CA ALA A 51 -4.85 10.16 -7.24
C ALA A 51 -3.49 10.15 -6.54
N TYR A 52 -3.28 9.23 -5.59
CA TYR A 52 -2.08 9.14 -4.78
C TYR A 52 -1.58 7.69 -4.69
N PRO A 53 -1.02 7.13 -5.78
CA PRO A 53 -0.50 5.77 -5.75
C PRO A 53 0.71 5.65 -4.82
N PHE A 54 0.94 4.45 -4.31
CA PHE A 54 2.19 4.11 -3.63
C PHE A 54 3.34 4.03 -4.64
N ASN A 55 4.47 4.64 -4.31
CA ASN A 55 5.70 4.43 -5.07
C ASN A 55 6.49 3.23 -4.52
N VAL A 56 7.46 2.75 -5.30
CA VAL A 56 8.27 1.56 -4.96
C VAL A 56 9.00 1.71 -3.62
N ARG A 57 9.49 2.92 -3.30
CA ARG A 57 10.19 3.18 -2.02
C ARG A 57 9.24 3.00 -0.84
N GLN A 58 8.02 3.52 -0.93
CA GLN A 58 7.01 3.38 0.10
C GLN A 58 6.58 1.92 0.27
N LEU A 59 6.44 1.17 -0.83
CA LEU A 59 6.15 -0.26 -0.77
C LEU A 59 7.28 -1.05 -0.11
N ALA A 60 8.54 -0.70 -0.35
CA ALA A 60 9.68 -1.29 0.35
C ALA A 60 9.66 -0.99 1.86
N GLN A 61 9.36 0.26 2.24
CA GLN A 61 9.22 0.65 3.65
C GLN A 61 8.06 -0.10 4.35
N LEU A 62 6.92 -0.23 3.68
CA LEU A 62 5.76 -0.96 4.19
C LEU A 62 6.02 -2.46 4.26
N SER A 63 6.79 -3.01 3.33
CA SER A 63 7.23 -4.41 3.35
C SER A 63 8.03 -4.72 4.62
N ILE A 64 8.97 -3.84 4.98
CA ILE A 64 9.74 -3.96 6.22
C ILE A 64 8.82 -3.80 7.46
N ALA A 65 7.94 -2.79 7.45
CA ALA A 65 7.07 -2.49 8.59
C ALA A 65 6.05 -3.59 8.91
N THR A 66 5.53 -4.26 7.87
CA THR A 66 4.48 -5.29 7.97
C THR A 66 5.03 -6.72 7.95
N GLY A 67 6.29 -6.91 7.52
CA GLY A 67 6.88 -8.23 7.27
C GLY A 67 6.36 -8.91 5.99
N ALA A 68 5.46 -8.27 5.22
CA ALA A 68 5.00 -8.80 3.95
C ALA A 68 6.02 -8.49 2.84
N PRO A 69 6.37 -9.43 1.95
CA PRO A 69 7.31 -9.14 0.85
C PRO A 69 6.72 -8.13 -0.14
N VAL A 70 7.57 -7.25 -0.70
CA VAL A 70 7.16 -6.23 -1.70
C VAL A 70 6.39 -6.84 -2.88
N THR A 71 6.78 -8.02 -3.34
CA THR A 71 6.10 -8.75 -4.42
C THR A 71 4.65 -9.07 -4.09
N LYS A 72 4.30 -9.29 -2.82
CA LYS A 72 2.92 -9.50 -2.36
C LYS A 72 2.14 -8.19 -2.35
N LEU A 73 2.77 -7.07 -2.00
CA LEU A 73 2.13 -5.76 -2.03
C LEU A 73 1.80 -5.31 -3.46
N MET A 74 2.66 -5.68 -4.41
CA MET A 74 2.51 -5.32 -5.84
C MET A 74 1.65 -6.31 -6.64
N LYS A 75 1.22 -7.43 -6.05
CA LYS A 75 0.62 -8.52 -6.83
C LYS A 75 -0.79 -8.11 -7.28
N PRO A 76 -1.07 -8.04 -8.60
CA PRO A 76 -2.44 -7.90 -9.06
C PRO A 76 -3.22 -9.16 -8.70
N ILE A 77 -4.41 -9.00 -8.12
CA ILE A 77 -5.30 -10.11 -7.80
C ILE A 77 -5.94 -10.53 -9.11
N ARG A 78 -5.52 -11.68 -9.64
CA ARG A 78 -6.22 -12.32 -10.75
C ARG A 78 -7.50 -12.93 -10.19
N HIS A 79 -8.64 -12.36 -10.57
CA HIS A 79 -9.93 -13.05 -10.46
C HIS A 79 -10.05 -14.09 -11.57
#